data_AF-A0ABD6DPS9-F1
#
_entry.id   AF-A0ABD6DPS9-F1
#
_cell.length_a   1.000
_cell.length_b   1.000
_cell.length_c   1.000
_cell.angle_alpha   90.00
_cell.angle_beta   90.00
_cell.angle_gamma   90.00
#
_symmetry.space_group_name_H-M   'P 1'
#
loop_
_entity.id
_entity.type
_entity.pdbx_description
1 polymer ?
#
loop_
_entity_poly.entity_id
_entity_poly.type
_entity_poly.pdbx_seq_one_letter_code
_entity_poly.pdbx_strand_id
1 'polypeptide(L)'
;MNKDGHVLNGALLAVGLGLILSVDPTSGLIVGGQSGEITADAVLTLGSDVAGSIAALSLPVILGALFPDVDTAFGRHRKTLHNLPVLGIFLVFPYFFGNLQFVWIGVATHYVLDIVGSKRGIALWYPLSSSEYGFPTGVTTSSDWATRVTVVVTALELFVLFLVHNYLVALDTPLSEATTLLGALVGI
;
A
#
# COMPACT_ATOMS: atom_id res chain seq x y z
N MET A 1 4.77 7.29 -12.48
CA MET A 1 4.06 8.58 -12.39
C MET A 1 5.11 9.67 -12.22
N ASN A 2 4.77 10.93 -11.93
CA ASN A 2 5.75 11.86 -11.34
C ASN A 2 5.75 11.66 -9.81
N LYS A 3 6.74 12.27 -9.13
CA LYS A 3 6.85 12.23 -7.66
C LYS A 3 5.54 12.62 -6.97
N ASP A 4 4.90 13.70 -7.42
CA ASP A 4 3.64 14.19 -6.85
C ASP A 4 2.52 13.15 -6.92
N GLY A 5 2.41 12.42 -8.03
CA GLY A 5 1.44 11.34 -8.18
C GLY A 5 1.69 10.18 -7.23
N HIS A 6 2.96 9.82 -6.98
CA HIS A 6 3.31 8.79 -6.00
C HIS A 6 3.00 9.23 -4.56
N VAL A 7 3.26 10.49 -4.21
CA VAL A 7 2.90 11.06 -2.91
C VAL A 7 1.38 11.11 -2.72
N LEU A 8 0.64 11.58 -3.73
CA LEU A 8 -0.83 11.62 -3.69
C LEU A 8 -1.41 10.23 -3.45
N ASN A 9 -0.96 9.24 -4.20
CA ASN A 9 -1.40 7.86 -4.03
C ASN A 9 -1.02 7.30 -2.65
N GLY A 10 0.21 7.51 -2.17
CA GLY A 10 0.61 7.10 -0.83
C GLY A 10 -0.26 7.74 0.27
N ALA A 11 -0.59 9.03 0.13
CA ALA A 11 -1.45 9.73 1.07
C ALA A 11 -2.90 9.20 1.04
N LEU A 12 -3.47 9.00 -0.15
CA LEU A 12 -4.81 8.43 -0.30
C LEU A 12 -4.88 6.98 0.22
N LEU A 13 -3.83 6.18 -0.02
CA LEU A 13 -3.71 4.83 0.52
C LEU A 13 -3.63 4.84 2.04
N ALA A 14 -2.86 5.74 2.66
CA ALA A 14 -2.81 5.84 4.11
C ALA A 14 -4.18 6.16 4.73
N VAL A 15 -4.95 7.07 4.09
CA VAL A 15 -6.32 7.38 4.52
C VAL A 15 -7.23 6.15 4.39
N GLY A 16 -7.24 5.50 3.23
CA GLY A 16 -8.10 4.35 2.99
C GLY A 16 -7.73 3.13 3.83
N LEU A 17 -6.43 2.86 4.03
CA LEU A 17 -5.97 1.82 4.94
C LEU A 17 -6.33 2.12 6.38
N GLY A 18 -6.24 3.39 6.80
CA GLY A 18 -6.68 3.80 8.13
C GLY A 18 -8.13 3.43 8.38
N LEU A 19 -9.00 3.61 7.39
CA LEU A 19 -10.38 3.16 7.45
C LEU A 19 -10.50 1.62 7.45
N ILE A 20 -9.79 0.93 6.54
CA ILE A 20 -9.85 -0.54 6.41
C ILE A 20 -9.44 -1.24 7.71
N LEU A 21 -8.38 -0.78 8.38
CA LEU A 21 -7.87 -1.40 9.61
C LEU A 21 -8.70 -1.05 10.85
N SER A 22 -9.49 0.03 10.81
CA SER A 22 -10.29 0.48 11.95
C SER A 22 -11.75 0.04 11.88
N VAL A 23 -12.21 -0.49 10.75
CA VAL A 23 -13.61 -0.89 10.55
C VAL A 23 -13.69 -2.38 10.27
N ASP A 24 -14.31 -3.12 11.18
CA ASP A 24 -14.73 -4.50 10.93
C ASP A 24 -16.09 -4.50 10.21
N PRO A 25 -16.15 -4.89 8.92
CA PRO A 25 -17.40 -4.89 8.15
C PRO A 25 -18.40 -5.95 8.62
N THR A 26 -17.98 -6.92 9.44
CA THR A 26 -18.85 -7.98 9.99
C THR A 26 -19.51 -7.57 11.32
N SER A 27 -19.02 -6.50 11.94
CA SER A 27 -19.47 -6.05 13.25
C SER A 27 -20.85 -5.38 13.28
N GLY A 28 -21.54 -5.22 12.14
CA GLY A 28 -22.85 -4.57 12.03
C GLY A 28 -22.78 -3.23 11.30
N LEU A 29 -23.71 -2.30 11.59
CA LEU A 29 -23.62 -0.93 11.07
C LEU A 29 -22.30 -0.31 11.57
N ILE A 30 -21.56 0.38 10.68
CA ILE A 30 -20.22 0.95 10.95
C ILE A 30 -20.15 1.71 12.29
N VAL A 31 -21.23 2.37 12.70
CA VAL A 31 -21.31 3.16 13.93
C VAL A 31 -22.20 2.52 15.02
N GLY A 32 -22.98 1.50 14.65
CA GLY A 32 -23.93 0.83 15.55
C GLY A 32 -23.39 -0.45 16.19
N GLY A 33 -22.27 -0.98 15.71
CA GLY A 33 -21.74 -2.28 16.13
C GLY A 33 -22.80 -3.39 16.05
N GLN A 34 -22.63 -4.44 16.87
CA GLN A 34 -23.50 -5.62 16.81
C GLN A 34 -24.92 -5.34 17.31
N SER A 35 -25.10 -4.32 18.16
CA SER A 35 -26.42 -3.92 18.65
C SER A 35 -27.19 -3.07 17.62
N GLY A 36 -26.50 -2.50 16.64
CA GLY A 36 -27.07 -1.56 15.68
C GLY A 36 -27.43 -0.19 16.27
N GLU A 37 -27.11 0.05 17.54
CA GLU A 37 -27.44 1.29 18.26
C GLU A 37 -26.35 2.34 18.03
N ILE A 38 -26.72 3.46 17.42
CA ILE A 38 -25.79 4.58 17.19
C ILE A 38 -25.79 5.48 18.43
N THR A 39 -24.72 5.41 19.21
CA THR A 39 -24.47 6.30 20.35
C THR A 39 -23.42 7.35 20.01
N ALA A 40 -23.46 8.51 20.68
CA ALA A 40 -22.44 9.56 20.48
C ALA A 40 -21.03 9.06 20.83
N ASP A 41 -20.92 8.23 21.88
CA ASP A 41 -19.65 7.63 22.29
C ASP A 41 -19.11 6.68 21.23
N ALA A 42 -19.96 5.83 20.62
CA ALA A 42 -19.55 4.94 19.54
C ALA A 42 -19.05 5.71 18.30
N VAL A 43 -19.73 6.81 17.93
CA VAL A 43 -19.29 7.70 16.84
C VAL A 43 -17.90 8.28 17.15
N LEU A 44 -17.70 8.76 18.39
CA LEU A 44 -16.46 9.39 18.80
C LEU A 44 -15.30 8.40 18.83
N THR A 45 -15.51 7.21 19.38
CA THR A 45 -14.50 6.13 19.43
C THR A 45 -14.07 5.72 18.03
N LEU A 46 -15.02 5.44 17.14
CA LEU A 46 -14.69 5.11 15.75
C LEU A 46 -13.91 6.24 15.08
N GLY A 47 -14.36 7.49 15.27
CA GLY A 47 -13.69 8.65 14.72
C GLY A 47 -12.25 8.79 15.22
N SER A 48 -12.00 8.56 16.51
CA SER A 48 -10.65 8.60 17.09
C SER A 48 -9.77 7.46 16.60
N ASP A 49 -10.32 6.25 16.46
CA ASP A 49 -9.58 5.07 16.02
C ASP A 49 -9.14 5.21 14.56
N VAL A 50 -10.06 5.62 13.68
CA VAL A 50 -9.76 5.91 12.28
C VAL A 50 -8.72 7.03 12.18
N ALA A 51 -8.89 8.14 12.91
CA ALA A 51 -7.94 9.25 12.87
C ALA A 51 -6.54 8.84 13.35
N GLY A 52 -6.47 8.06 14.44
CA GLY A 52 -5.23 7.50 14.96
C GLY A 52 -4.55 6.57 13.97
N SER A 53 -5.33 5.70 13.33
CA SER A 53 -4.85 4.76 12.30
C SER A 53 -4.31 5.50 11.07
N ILE A 54 -5.04 6.48 10.54
CA ILE A 54 -4.58 7.33 9.42
C ILE A 54 -3.26 8.02 9.77
N ALA A 55 -3.16 8.60 10.98
CA ALA A 55 -1.94 9.27 11.41
C ALA A 55 -0.75 8.30 11.50
N ALA A 56 -0.95 7.13 12.10
CA ALA A 56 0.07 6.10 12.24
C ALA A 56 0.55 5.54 10.89
N LEU A 57 -0.35 5.41 9.91
CA LEU A 57 -0.06 4.88 8.57
C LEU A 57 0.51 5.92 7.60
N SER A 58 0.17 7.21 7.77
CA SER A 58 0.58 8.27 6.86
C SER A 58 2.08 8.31 6.67
N LEU A 59 2.85 8.28 7.76
CA LEU A 59 4.30 8.36 7.69
C LEU A 59 4.93 7.15 6.95
N PRO A 60 4.73 5.89 7.37
CA PRO A 60 5.36 4.75 6.71
C PRO A 60 4.92 4.56 5.25
N VAL A 61 3.64 4.77 4.94
CA VAL A 61 3.12 4.55 3.57
C VAL A 61 3.61 5.64 2.62
N ILE A 62 3.57 6.91 3.01
CA ILE A 62 4.07 8.01 2.16
C ILE A 62 5.58 7.92 1.97
N LEU A 63 6.34 7.65 3.04
CA LEU A 63 7.79 7.49 2.93
C LEU A 63 8.16 6.27 2.08
N GLY A 64 7.42 5.17 2.21
CA GLY A 64 7.58 4.01 1.33
C GLY A 64 7.31 4.35 -0.13
N ALA A 65 6.26 5.14 -0.42
CA ALA A 65 5.94 5.58 -1.77
C ALA A 65 6.97 6.54 -2.38
N LEU A 66 7.72 7.27 -1.54
CA LEU A 66 8.82 8.13 -1.98
C LEU A 66 10.15 7.37 -2.13
N PHE A 67 10.33 6.27 -1.40
CA PHE A 67 11.62 5.59 -1.30
C PHE A 67 12.21 5.16 -2.66
N PRO A 68 11.47 4.55 -3.60
CA PRO A 68 12.03 4.16 -4.88
C PRO A 68 12.64 5.34 -5.65
N ASP A 69 11.97 6.50 -5.62
CA ASP A 69 12.42 7.69 -6.34
C ASP A 69 13.67 8.35 -5.73
N VAL A 70 14.12 7.93 -4.56
CA VAL A 70 15.42 8.36 -4.01
C VAL A 70 16.56 7.92 -4.95
N ASP A 71 16.34 6.93 -5.82
CA ASP A 71 17.29 6.54 -6.86
C ASP A 71 17.56 7.63 -7.92
N THR A 72 16.73 8.68 -7.96
CA THR A 72 16.99 9.87 -8.78
C THR A 72 18.12 10.72 -8.22
N ALA A 73 18.37 10.63 -6.90
CA ALA A 73 19.51 11.27 -6.24
C ALA A 73 20.78 10.41 -6.32
N PHE A 74 20.65 9.10 -6.47
CA PHE A 74 21.79 8.19 -6.62
C PHE A 74 21.44 6.94 -7.45
N GLY A 75 22.32 6.56 -8.39
CA GLY A 75 22.13 5.36 -9.19
C GLY A 75 21.34 5.60 -10.48
N ARG A 76 20.52 4.62 -10.87
CA ARG A 76 19.78 4.62 -12.15
C ARG A 76 18.28 4.59 -11.87
N HIS A 77 17.61 5.68 -12.22
CA HIS A 77 16.17 5.82 -12.08
C HIS A 77 15.40 4.65 -12.72
N ARG A 78 14.41 4.12 -11.99
CA ARG A 78 13.56 2.97 -12.36
C ARG A 78 14.29 1.63 -12.41
N LYS A 79 15.46 1.57 -11.77
CA LYS A 79 16.29 0.36 -11.72
C LYS A 79 16.82 0.13 -10.32
N THR A 80 17.57 1.09 -9.78
CA THR A 80 18.31 0.89 -8.53
C THR A 80 17.38 0.59 -7.35
N LEU A 81 16.27 1.33 -7.20
CA LEU A 81 15.32 1.11 -6.11
C LEU A 81 13.90 0.71 -6.56
N HIS A 82 13.69 0.53 -7.88
CA HIS A 82 12.43 0.05 -8.46
C HIS A 82 12.52 -1.42 -8.89
N ASN A 83 12.75 -2.32 -7.93
CA ASN A 83 12.94 -3.74 -8.21
C ASN A 83 12.44 -4.63 -7.05
N LEU A 84 12.13 -5.87 -7.37
CA LEU A 84 11.59 -6.85 -6.42
C LEU A 84 12.53 -7.15 -5.25
N PRO A 85 13.88 -7.25 -5.42
CA PRO A 85 14.78 -7.36 -4.28
C PRO A 85 14.59 -6.27 -3.23
N VAL A 86 14.43 -5.01 -3.65
CA VAL A 86 14.20 -3.87 -2.73
C VAL A 86 12.85 -3.99 -2.02
N LEU A 87 11.77 -4.33 -2.73
CA LEU A 87 10.48 -4.60 -2.08
C LEU A 87 10.59 -5.77 -1.07
N GLY A 88 11.32 -6.82 -1.43
CA GLY A 88 11.58 -7.97 -0.56
C GLY A 88 12.28 -7.59 0.74
N ILE A 89 13.21 -6.63 0.71
CA ILE A 89 13.84 -6.09 1.92
C ILE A 89 12.79 -5.48 2.85
N PHE A 90 11.91 -4.60 2.34
CA PHE A 90 10.88 -3.97 3.18
C PHE A 90 9.80 -4.94 3.67
N LEU A 91 9.53 -6.01 2.92
CA LEU A 91 8.65 -7.08 3.37
C LEU A 91 9.28 -7.88 4.52
N VAL A 92 10.56 -8.21 4.42
CA VAL A 92 11.25 -9.07 5.39
C VAL A 92 11.76 -8.30 6.61
N PHE A 93 12.02 -7.01 6.51
CA PHE A 93 12.56 -6.19 7.61
C PHE A 93 11.73 -6.28 8.92
N PRO A 94 10.39 -6.15 8.90
CA PRO A 94 9.57 -6.27 10.10
C PRO A 94 9.65 -7.64 10.77
N TYR A 95 9.91 -8.72 10.00
CA TYR A 95 10.07 -10.06 10.56
C TYR A 95 11.27 -10.15 11.52
N PHE A 96 12.36 -9.45 11.22
CA PHE A 96 13.56 -9.46 12.06
C PHE A 96 13.58 -8.38 13.14
N PHE A 97 12.97 -7.22 12.88
CA PHE A 97 13.12 -6.03 13.74
C PHE A 97 11.82 -5.57 14.41
N GLY A 98 10.66 -6.12 14.03
CA GLY A 98 9.37 -5.80 14.64
C GLY A 98 8.88 -4.36 14.41
N ASN A 99 9.40 -3.67 13.40
CA ASN A 99 9.00 -2.30 13.05
C ASN A 99 8.88 -2.13 11.52
N LEU A 100 8.39 -0.96 11.08
CA LEU A 100 8.24 -0.59 9.66
C LEU A 100 7.28 -1.49 8.86
N GLN A 101 6.33 -2.16 9.51
CA GLN A 101 5.39 -3.12 8.91
C GLN A 101 4.65 -2.61 7.68
N PHE A 102 4.34 -1.31 7.61
CA PHE A 102 3.53 -0.75 6.52
C PHE A 102 4.36 -0.07 5.41
N VAL A 103 5.69 0.00 5.54
CA VAL A 103 6.53 0.69 4.54
C VAL A 103 6.50 -0.03 3.19
N TRP A 104 6.43 -1.37 3.20
CA TRP A 104 6.36 -2.15 1.96
C TRP A 104 5.12 -1.81 1.12
N ILE A 105 4.00 -1.42 1.74
CA ILE A 105 2.79 -1.03 1.00
C ILE A 105 3.07 0.23 0.18
N GLY A 106 3.76 1.21 0.78
CA GLY A 106 4.24 2.41 0.09
C GLY A 106 5.15 2.08 -1.10
N VAL A 107 6.11 1.18 -0.90
CA VAL A 107 7.03 0.76 -1.97
C VAL A 107 6.28 0.00 -3.07
N ALA A 108 5.36 -0.88 -2.71
CA ALA A 108 4.59 -1.68 -3.64
C ALA A 108 3.65 -0.80 -4.49
N THR A 109 2.94 0.15 -3.88
CA THR A 109 2.05 1.04 -4.63
C THR A 109 2.83 1.94 -5.60
N HIS A 110 4.05 2.36 -5.23
CA HIS A 110 4.93 3.05 -6.16
C HIS A 110 5.17 2.22 -7.42
N TYR A 111 5.48 0.92 -7.24
CA TYR A 111 5.73 0.01 -8.35
C TYR A 111 4.48 -0.23 -9.19
N VAL A 112 3.32 -0.39 -8.57
CA VAL A 112 2.03 -0.54 -9.27
C VAL A 112 1.76 0.68 -10.14
N LEU A 113 1.89 1.89 -9.60
CA LEU A 113 1.70 3.11 -10.38
C LEU A 113 2.70 3.27 -11.53
N ASP A 114 3.95 2.85 -11.32
CA ASP A 114 4.95 2.91 -12.37
C ASP A 114 4.77 1.83 -13.45
N ILE A 115 4.21 0.67 -13.10
CA ILE A 115 3.92 -0.40 -14.07
C ILE A 115 2.62 -0.12 -14.82
N VAL A 116 1.54 0.25 -14.12
CA VAL A 116 0.16 0.32 -14.63
C VAL A 116 -0.25 1.75 -15.00
N GLY A 117 0.23 2.74 -14.24
CA GLY A 117 -0.15 4.13 -14.44
C GLY A 117 0.66 4.86 -15.52
N SER A 118 1.75 4.26 -16.01
CA SER A 118 2.72 4.91 -16.90
C SER A 118 2.93 4.12 -18.19
N LYS A 119 3.29 4.82 -19.28
CA LYS A 119 3.74 4.19 -20.54
C LYS A 119 5.12 3.53 -20.47
N ARG A 120 5.82 3.67 -19.35
CA ARG A 120 7.17 3.13 -19.13
C ARG A 120 7.14 2.29 -17.86
N GLY A 121 7.90 1.20 -17.84
CA GLY A 121 7.95 0.27 -16.70
C GLY A 121 9.07 0.51 -15.69
N ILE A 122 9.36 -0.55 -14.92
CA ILE A 122 10.46 -0.66 -13.96
C ILE A 122 11.27 -1.94 -14.17
N ALA A 123 12.55 -1.93 -13.79
CA ALA A 123 13.40 -3.11 -13.92
C ALA A 123 13.24 -4.07 -12.72
N LEU A 124 12.16 -4.87 -12.74
CA LEU A 124 11.77 -5.78 -11.64
C LEU A 124 12.90 -6.66 -11.09
N TRP A 125 13.82 -7.10 -11.94
CA TRP A 125 14.88 -8.04 -11.57
C TRP A 125 16.27 -7.39 -11.47
N TYR A 126 16.35 -6.06 -11.40
CA TYR A 126 17.63 -5.39 -11.19
C TYR A 126 18.23 -5.78 -9.82
N PRO A 127 19.55 -6.01 -9.69
CA PRO A 127 20.61 -5.83 -10.69
C PRO A 127 20.85 -7.02 -11.64
N LEU A 128 20.15 -8.15 -11.48
CA LEU A 128 20.33 -9.35 -12.31
C LEU A 128 19.91 -9.12 -13.77
N SER A 129 18.87 -8.31 -13.99
CA SER A 129 18.45 -7.87 -15.33
C SER A 129 18.06 -6.40 -15.33
N SER A 130 18.40 -5.71 -16.41
CA SER A 130 18.04 -4.30 -16.63
C SER A 130 16.79 -4.10 -17.49
N SER A 131 16.10 -5.18 -17.86
CA SER A 131 14.85 -5.15 -18.64
C SER A 131 13.72 -4.52 -17.83
N GLU A 132 13.06 -3.51 -18.39
CA GLU A 132 11.92 -2.83 -17.78
C GLU A 132 10.60 -3.53 -18.17
N TYR A 133 9.70 -3.69 -17.20
CA TYR A 133 8.38 -4.30 -17.36
C TYR A 133 7.31 -3.26 -17.02
N GLY A 134 6.34 -3.08 -17.91
CA GLY A 134 5.24 -2.13 -17.77
C GLY A 134 3.99 -2.61 -18.52
N PHE A 135 2.87 -1.95 -18.32
CA PHE A 135 1.63 -2.24 -19.04
C PHE A 135 1.64 -1.60 -20.44
N PRO A 136 0.94 -2.21 -21.43
CA PRO A 136 0.84 -1.64 -22.77
C PRO A 136 0.00 -0.35 -22.83
N THR A 137 -0.73 -0.06 -21.76
CA THR A 137 -1.58 1.12 -21.60
C THR A 137 -1.10 1.96 -20.42
N GLY A 138 -1.30 3.28 -20.49
CA GLY A 138 -0.92 4.19 -19.41
C GLY A 138 -0.90 5.63 -19.89
N VAL A 139 -0.66 6.57 -18.97
CA VAL A 139 -0.59 8.00 -19.29
C VAL A 139 0.82 8.53 -19.09
N THR A 140 1.19 9.56 -19.85
CA THR A 140 2.43 10.29 -19.60
C THR A 140 2.28 11.15 -18.36
N THR A 141 3.39 11.46 -17.69
CA THR A 141 3.38 12.30 -16.48
C THR A 141 2.87 13.72 -16.74
N SER A 142 2.96 14.20 -17.98
CA SER A 142 2.45 15.50 -18.43
C SER A 142 0.97 15.48 -18.86
N SER A 143 0.28 14.33 -18.80
CA SER A 143 -1.10 14.22 -19.25
C SER A 143 -2.07 14.76 -18.18
N ASP A 144 -3.11 15.47 -18.62
CA ASP A 144 -4.22 15.90 -17.76
C ASP A 144 -4.97 14.72 -17.09
N TRP A 145 -4.79 13.51 -17.62
CA TRP A 145 -5.36 12.29 -17.07
C TRP A 145 -4.50 11.65 -15.96
N ALA A 146 -3.26 12.10 -15.76
CA ALA A 146 -2.33 11.52 -14.78
C ALA A 146 -2.95 11.41 -13.38
N THR A 147 -3.49 12.52 -12.86
CA THR A 147 -4.12 12.55 -11.54
C THR A 147 -5.34 11.63 -11.46
N ARG A 148 -6.17 11.58 -12.51
CA ARG A 148 -7.35 10.71 -12.55
C ARG A 148 -6.96 9.24 -12.52
N VAL A 149 -5.94 8.85 -13.31
CA VAL A 149 -5.40 7.50 -13.31
C VAL A 149 -4.84 7.13 -11.94
N THR A 150 -4.07 8.03 -11.30
CA THR A 150 -3.59 7.82 -9.93
C THR A 150 -4.72 7.52 -8.96
N VAL A 151 -5.79 8.30 -8.96
CA VAL A 151 -6.94 8.09 -8.08
C VAL A 151 -7.65 6.77 -8.38
N VAL A 152 -7.85 6.43 -9.65
CA VAL A 152 -8.47 5.15 -10.06
C VAL A 152 -7.65 3.95 -9.62
N VAL A 153 -6.32 3.98 -9.85
CA VAL A 153 -5.42 2.92 -9.39
C VAL A 153 -5.45 2.82 -7.86
N THR A 154 -5.40 3.96 -7.15
CA THR A 154 -5.50 3.97 -5.68
C THR A 154 -6.79 3.33 -5.18
N ALA A 155 -7.93 3.62 -5.82
CA ALA A 155 -9.22 3.02 -5.44
C ALA A 155 -9.22 1.50 -5.66
N LEU A 156 -8.63 1.02 -6.76
CA LEU A 156 -8.47 -0.41 -7.03
C LEU A 156 -7.54 -1.08 -6.01
N GLU A 157 -6.42 -0.43 -5.67
CA GLU A 157 -5.48 -0.91 -4.66
C GLU A 157 -6.15 -1.03 -3.29
N LEU A 158 -6.90 0.00 -2.87
CA LEU A 158 -7.68 -0.04 -1.63
C LEU A 158 -8.72 -1.15 -1.63
N PHE A 159 -9.38 -1.39 -2.75
CA PHE A 159 -10.32 -2.49 -2.87
C PHE A 159 -9.63 -3.85 -2.71
N VAL A 160 -8.47 -4.06 -3.36
CA VAL A 160 -7.68 -5.28 -3.21
C VAL A 160 -7.19 -5.44 -1.76
N LEU A 161 -6.69 -4.38 -1.14
CA LEU A 161 -6.21 -4.40 0.25
C LEU A 161 -7.34 -4.68 1.23
N PHE A 162 -8.54 -4.13 0.99
CA PHE A 162 -9.75 -4.48 1.74
C PHE A 162 -10.08 -5.96 1.64
N LEU A 163 -10.05 -6.53 0.42
CA LEU A 163 -10.30 -7.95 0.23
C LEU A 163 -9.25 -8.82 0.92
N VAL A 164 -7.97 -8.45 0.83
CA VAL A 164 -6.88 -9.16 1.51
C VAL A 164 -7.10 -9.13 3.03
N HIS A 165 -7.30 -7.95 3.61
CA HIS A 165 -7.46 -7.77 5.05
C HIS A 165 -8.63 -8.58 5.62
N ASN A 166 -9.78 -8.54 4.95
CA ASN A 166 -11.02 -9.11 5.49
C ASN A 166 -11.25 -10.59 5.12
N TYR A 167 -10.67 -11.07 4.03
CA TYR A 167 -10.98 -12.41 3.51
C TYR A 167 -9.78 -13.33 3.33
N LEU A 168 -8.55 -12.83 3.43
CA LEU A 168 -7.33 -13.65 3.30
C LEU A 168 -6.48 -13.64 4.56
N VAL A 169 -5.96 -12.46 4.95
CA VAL A 169 -5.13 -12.27 6.13
C VAL A 169 -5.18 -10.80 6.54
N ALA A 170 -5.36 -10.54 7.83
CA ALA A 170 -5.38 -9.17 8.33
C ALA A 170 -4.02 -8.51 8.12
N LEU A 171 -3.98 -7.38 7.40
CA LEU A 171 -2.74 -6.67 7.03
C LEU A 171 -1.88 -6.21 8.22
N ASP A 172 -2.49 -6.06 9.40
CA ASP A 172 -1.85 -5.74 10.67
C ASP A 172 -1.32 -6.99 11.41
N THR A 173 -1.59 -8.20 10.92
CA THR A 173 -0.97 -9.43 11.41
C THR A 173 0.55 -9.40 11.17
N PRO A 174 1.38 -9.65 12.20
CA PRO A 174 2.84 -9.73 12.03
C PRO A 174 3.23 -10.76 10.97
N LEU A 175 4.26 -10.47 10.17
CA LEU A 175 4.64 -11.35 9.05
C LEU A 175 4.96 -12.79 9.50
N SER A 176 5.53 -12.98 10.69
CA SER A 176 5.81 -14.31 11.27
C SER A 176 4.54 -15.14 11.53
N GLU A 177 3.46 -14.48 11.91
CA GLU A 177 2.16 -15.12 12.11
C GLU A 177 1.46 -15.32 10.77
N ALA A 178 1.51 -14.33 9.88
CA ALA A 178 0.95 -14.42 8.54
C ALA A 178 1.59 -15.57 7.73
N THR A 179 2.91 -15.78 7.81
CA THR A 179 3.58 -16.90 7.13
C THR A 179 3.16 -18.25 7.69
N THR A 180 2.93 -18.34 9.00
CA THR A 180 2.43 -19.56 9.66
C THR A 180 0.99 -19.87 9.23
N LEU A 181 0.12 -18.87 9.20
CA LEU A 181 -1.27 -18.99 8.74
C LEU A 181 -1.36 -19.41 7.28
N LEU A 182 -0.56 -18.77 6.42
CA LEU A 182 -0.50 -19.11 5.00
C LEU A 182 0.06 -20.51 4.79
N GLY A 183 1.13 -20.90 5.49
CA GLY A 183 1.68 -22.27 5.46
C GLY A 183 0.61 -23.32 5.78
N ALA A 184 -0.14 -23.10 6.87
CA ALA A 184 -1.24 -23.98 7.24
C ALA A 184 -2.36 -24.04 6.16
N LEU A 185 -2.67 -22.93 5.50
CA LEU A 185 -3.68 -22.87 4.42
C LEU A 185 -3.28 -23.69 3.18
N VAL A 186 -1.99 -23.67 2.80
CA VAL A 186 -1.46 -24.43 1.65
C VAL A 186 -0.90 -25.81 2.02
N GLY A 187 -0.99 -26.22 3.29
CA GLY A 187 -0.58 -27.55 3.75
C GLY A 187 0.94 -27.74 3.80
N ILE A 188 1.68 -26.68 4.12
CA ILE A 188 3.16 -26.65 4.22
C ILE A 188 3.57 -26.32 5.65
#